data_AF-A0A7X8M8V6-F1
#
_entry.id   AF-A0A7X8M8V6-F1
#
_cell.length_a   1.000
_cell.length_b   1.000
_cell.length_c   1.000
_cell.angle_alpha   90.00
_cell.angle_beta   90.00
_cell.angle_gamma   90.00
#
_symmetry.space_group_name_H-M   'P 1'
#
loop_
_entity.id
_entity.type
_entity.pdbx_description
1 polymer ?
#
loop_
_entity_poly.entity_id
_entity_poly.type
_entity_poly.pdbx_seq_one_letter_code
_entity_poly.pdbx_strand_id
1 'polypeptide(L)'
;KLRKITDDVFSDAEPSWSPDGHKLVFASDRGDFPKEVPDHFSPRQLNMKNYDIFAVTADGSEITRLVQSDFLERTPVFSPDGKHLAFSSDRSGITNLYLKNMEDGQEYPITNVLTGAFHPSWGGTDRLAFSSFYYAGYDLFMLKNPLDIQPGEVVVQETHFVKSLREGKNLALEADLLAEEGETEPAKTEAKEPDEENEAYRHFVFDEGFSKGRLSSQPEMKKIALDSSEYALPTGEFKINKYKVKLTPDLVYGSVGYSQFFGTQGMTNIMLSDVMGDHRLNIAVGLYGDFRNADYGLTYFYLPNRLDIGAGFYHNAYFFYSDYFGWVRDRNFGISGLLSNPLNKFERIDFGIGAMGISRSYMDLSDDIVDLAVSEGILSPRTRYFLLNSLSYTKDTTVWGYTGPTNGSGMSFGVTYSPGLGKNGIDFATFRGDWRKYIRLVRDYSFALRFTGGLSEGKNKQKFFLGGVSNWLNNYFYGDIRVEKVEDIYFASFEMPMRGADYYTLEGNRFFMSNLEFRFPLIRQVLLGFPLPIGLSNIGGALFSDIGVAWDKNTKSTKEILSVDPDRLYTENLFMSYGFGVRMNLGFLVLRMDLAWPTNFHRSASSPQVLWSLGADY
;
A
#
# COMPACT_ATOMS: atom_id res chain seq x y z
N LYS A 1 -35.01 34.96 -5.56
CA LYS A 1 -34.97 34.89 -4.08
C LYS A 1 -34.94 33.41 -3.71
N LEU A 2 -33.98 32.96 -2.90
CA LEU A 2 -33.92 31.58 -2.41
C LEU A 2 -34.86 31.44 -1.20
N ARG A 3 -35.63 30.35 -1.13
CA ARG A 3 -36.54 30.04 -0.02
C ARG A 3 -36.22 28.63 0.48
N LYS A 4 -36.06 28.48 1.80
CA LYS A 4 -35.91 27.19 2.47
C LYS A 4 -37.30 26.53 2.56
N ILE A 5 -37.43 25.27 2.09
CA ILE A 5 -38.71 24.52 2.09
C ILE A 5 -38.80 23.64 3.34
N THR A 6 -37.72 22.93 3.69
CA THR A 6 -37.58 22.17 4.94
C THR A 6 -36.56 22.86 5.84
N ASP A 7 -36.93 23.13 7.10
CA ASP A 7 -36.09 23.85 8.08
C ASP A 7 -36.03 23.09 9.40
N ASP A 8 -35.44 21.90 9.35
CA ASP A 8 -35.33 20.99 10.49
C ASP A 8 -33.91 20.38 10.56
N VAL A 9 -33.72 19.41 11.47
CA VAL A 9 -32.42 18.77 11.76
C VAL A 9 -32.11 17.57 10.88
N PHE A 10 -33.06 17.17 10.02
CA PHE A 10 -32.97 15.95 9.22
C PHE A 10 -32.24 16.22 7.90
N SER A 11 -31.74 15.14 7.30
CA SER A 11 -31.15 15.17 5.97
C SER A 11 -32.25 15.00 4.93
N ASP A 12 -32.38 15.95 4.01
CA ASP A 12 -33.32 15.85 2.89
C ASP A 12 -32.53 15.85 1.57
N ALA A 13 -32.58 14.74 0.85
CA ALA A 13 -31.76 14.49 -0.33
C ALA A 13 -32.60 14.04 -1.54
N GLU A 14 -32.00 14.17 -2.72
CA GLU A 14 -32.54 13.61 -3.99
C GLU A 14 -33.97 14.07 -4.31
N PRO A 15 -34.27 15.40 -4.29
CA PRO A 15 -35.61 15.88 -4.52
C PRO A 15 -36.04 15.69 -5.99
N SER A 16 -37.31 15.34 -6.20
CA SER A 16 -37.95 15.29 -7.51
C SER A 16 -39.36 15.88 -7.48
N TRP A 17 -39.74 16.59 -8.53
CA TRP A 17 -41.05 17.23 -8.62
C TRP A 17 -42.14 16.21 -8.97
N SER A 18 -43.33 16.41 -8.41
CA SER A 18 -44.54 15.82 -8.98
C SER A 18 -44.85 16.43 -10.36
N PRO A 19 -45.49 15.68 -11.28
CA PRO A 19 -45.77 16.17 -12.63
C PRO A 19 -46.64 17.44 -12.67
N ASP A 20 -47.48 17.64 -11.66
CA ASP A 20 -48.33 18.84 -11.49
C ASP A 20 -47.59 20.04 -10.87
N GLY A 21 -46.35 19.85 -10.39
CA GLY A 21 -45.55 20.87 -9.72
C GLY A 21 -46.06 21.29 -8.34
N HIS A 22 -47.00 20.58 -7.75
CA HIS A 22 -47.58 20.91 -6.43
C HIS A 22 -46.82 20.28 -5.26
N LYS A 23 -46.06 19.20 -5.49
CA LYS A 23 -45.32 18.47 -4.47
C LYS A 23 -43.89 18.15 -4.92
N LEU A 24 -43.02 17.93 -3.95
CA LEU A 24 -41.68 17.40 -4.11
C LEU A 24 -41.59 16.08 -3.34
N VAL A 25 -41.03 15.04 -3.94
CA VAL A 25 -40.59 13.83 -3.23
C VAL A 25 -39.11 13.90 -2.95
N PHE A 26 -38.66 13.34 -1.84
CA PHE A 26 -37.26 13.35 -1.40
C PHE A 26 -36.99 12.18 -0.45
N ALA A 27 -35.74 11.76 -0.34
CA ALA A 27 -35.29 10.77 0.62
C ALA A 27 -34.85 11.47 1.92
N SER A 28 -35.23 10.95 3.08
CA SER A 28 -34.93 11.56 4.38
C SER A 28 -34.71 10.56 5.50
N ASP A 29 -33.82 10.92 6.45
CA ASP A 29 -33.52 10.16 7.67
C ASP A 29 -34.46 10.53 8.85
N ARG A 30 -35.54 11.29 8.57
CA ARG A 30 -36.49 11.78 9.58
C ARG A 30 -37.34 10.71 10.26
N GLY A 31 -37.45 9.51 9.68
CA GLY A 31 -38.18 8.39 10.24
C GLY A 31 -39.61 8.77 10.69
N ASP A 32 -39.93 8.51 11.96
CA ASP A 32 -41.26 8.78 12.53
C ASP A 32 -41.50 10.26 12.92
N PHE A 33 -40.60 11.17 12.54
CA PHE A 33 -40.69 12.61 12.79
C PHE A 33 -40.95 13.40 11.48
N PRO A 34 -42.14 13.27 10.85
CA PRO A 34 -42.39 13.89 9.54
C PRO A 34 -42.37 15.41 9.56
N LYS A 35 -42.63 16.07 10.71
CA LYS A 35 -42.70 17.55 10.80
C LYS A 35 -42.15 18.14 12.11
N GLU A 36 -42.36 17.47 13.24
CA GLU A 36 -41.99 18.01 14.56
C GLU A 36 -40.76 17.29 15.11
N VAL A 37 -39.73 18.08 15.42
CA VAL A 37 -38.52 17.61 16.11
C VAL A 37 -38.75 17.76 17.62
N PRO A 38 -38.56 16.71 18.44
CA PRO A 38 -38.67 16.83 19.89
C PRO A 38 -37.71 17.89 20.47
N ASP A 39 -38.13 18.64 21.51
CA ASP A 39 -37.34 19.72 22.15
C ASP A 39 -35.94 19.28 22.66
N HIS A 40 -35.71 17.99 22.84
CA HIS A 40 -34.44 17.40 23.28
C HIS A 40 -33.87 16.36 22.30
N PHE A 41 -34.21 16.51 21.02
CA PHE A 41 -33.71 15.62 19.98
C PHE A 41 -32.18 15.64 19.88
N SER A 42 -31.57 14.46 19.91
CA SER A 42 -30.14 14.30 19.70
C SER A 42 -29.90 13.73 18.31
N PRO A 43 -29.10 14.38 17.45
CA PRO A 43 -28.73 13.82 16.14
C PRO A 43 -28.10 12.42 16.20
N ARG A 44 -27.60 11.99 17.38
CA ARG A 44 -27.08 10.62 17.59
C ARG A 44 -28.16 9.53 17.56
N GLN A 45 -29.43 9.91 17.67
CA GLN A 45 -30.57 8.99 17.58
C GLN A 45 -30.99 8.73 16.13
N LEU A 46 -30.46 9.50 15.16
CA LEU A 46 -30.72 9.28 13.74
C LEU A 46 -30.09 7.96 13.29
N ASN A 47 -30.91 7.09 12.72
CA ASN A 47 -30.40 5.96 11.98
C ASN A 47 -29.97 6.41 10.57
N MET A 48 -28.76 6.96 10.47
CA MET A 48 -28.21 7.43 9.18
C MET A 48 -27.99 6.31 8.14
N LYS A 49 -28.29 5.05 8.50
CA LYS A 49 -28.25 3.89 7.60
C LYS A 49 -29.64 3.54 7.03
N ASN A 50 -30.68 4.30 7.37
CA ASN A 50 -32.03 4.13 6.86
C ASN A 50 -32.52 5.48 6.31
N TYR A 51 -33.04 5.46 5.09
CA TYR A 51 -33.68 6.60 4.44
C TYR A 51 -35.06 6.14 3.98
N ASP A 52 -36.08 6.88 4.39
CA ASP A 52 -37.47 6.72 3.94
C ASP A 52 -37.75 7.76 2.85
N ILE A 53 -38.80 7.56 2.04
CA ILE A 53 -39.23 8.54 1.03
C ILE A 53 -40.40 9.35 1.55
N PHE A 54 -40.29 10.68 1.48
CA PHE A 54 -41.31 11.63 1.87
C PHE A 54 -41.75 12.49 0.69
N ALA A 55 -42.93 13.08 0.81
CA ALA A 55 -43.41 14.16 -0.05
C ALA A 55 -43.65 15.42 0.76
N VAL A 56 -43.34 16.58 0.20
CA VAL A 56 -43.62 17.91 0.75
C VAL A 56 -44.38 18.75 -0.26
N THR A 57 -45.33 19.57 0.20
CA THR A 57 -45.98 20.57 -0.67
C THR A 57 -44.97 21.64 -1.13
N ALA A 58 -45.17 22.21 -2.32
CA ALA A 58 -44.26 23.22 -2.88
C ALA A 58 -44.07 24.45 -1.97
N ASP A 59 -45.02 24.70 -1.05
CA ASP A 59 -44.96 25.76 -0.05
C ASP A 59 -44.38 25.33 1.31
N GLY A 60 -43.98 24.07 1.48
CA GLY A 60 -43.39 23.53 2.72
C GLY A 60 -44.39 23.31 3.86
N SER A 61 -45.69 23.46 3.62
CA SER A 61 -46.71 23.41 4.69
C SER A 61 -47.00 22.00 5.20
N GLU A 62 -46.90 20.98 4.34
CA GLU A 62 -47.28 19.60 4.64
C GLU A 62 -46.18 18.63 4.17
N ILE A 63 -45.74 17.76 5.08
CA ILE A 63 -44.77 16.69 4.81
C ILE A 63 -45.40 15.35 5.19
N THR A 64 -45.38 14.38 4.28
CA THR A 64 -45.98 13.06 4.43
C THR A 64 -45.00 11.97 4.02
N ARG A 65 -44.87 10.89 4.82
CA ARG A 65 -44.09 9.71 4.44
C ARG A 65 -44.83 8.91 3.37
N LEU A 66 -44.16 8.55 2.28
CA LEU A 66 -44.70 7.74 1.18
C LEU A 66 -44.21 6.30 1.20
N VAL A 67 -42.91 6.09 1.46
CA VAL A 67 -42.29 4.75 1.55
C VAL A 67 -41.61 4.63 2.89
N GLN A 68 -41.87 3.52 3.58
CA GLN A 68 -41.24 3.18 4.85
C GLN A 68 -40.67 1.77 4.80
N SER A 69 -39.40 1.61 5.16
CA SER A 69 -38.81 0.29 5.36
C SER A 69 -37.63 0.33 6.34
N ASP A 70 -37.05 -0.84 6.65
CA ASP A 70 -35.81 -0.93 7.43
C ASP A 70 -34.55 -0.78 6.55
N PHE A 71 -34.72 -0.35 5.30
CA PHE A 71 -33.73 -0.38 4.23
C PHE A 71 -33.52 1.03 3.65
N LEU A 72 -32.56 1.17 2.75
CA LEU A 72 -32.26 2.46 2.10
C LEU A 72 -33.19 2.68 0.90
N GLU A 73 -34.18 3.53 1.09
CA GLU A 73 -35.04 4.03 0.02
C GLU A 73 -34.49 5.35 -0.53
N ARG A 74 -34.14 5.34 -1.81
CA ARG A 74 -33.37 6.42 -2.44
C ARG A 74 -33.91 6.77 -3.82
N THR A 75 -33.52 7.94 -4.30
CA THR A 75 -33.74 8.45 -5.66
C THR A 75 -35.20 8.37 -6.14
N PRO A 76 -36.17 8.90 -5.37
CA PRO A 76 -37.58 8.84 -5.73
C PRO A 76 -37.91 9.74 -6.93
N VAL A 77 -38.69 9.22 -7.88
CA VAL A 77 -39.20 9.97 -9.03
C VAL A 77 -40.65 9.57 -9.36
N PHE A 78 -41.54 10.53 -9.49
CA PHE A 78 -42.90 10.26 -9.96
C PHE A 78 -42.90 9.83 -11.43
N SER A 79 -43.79 8.90 -11.77
CA SER A 79 -44.15 8.65 -13.16
C SER A 79 -44.79 9.91 -13.77
N PRO A 80 -44.68 10.12 -15.10
CA PRO A 80 -45.23 11.33 -15.72
C PRO A 80 -46.74 11.50 -15.56
N ASP A 81 -47.48 10.41 -15.32
CA ASP A 81 -48.92 10.42 -15.03
C ASP A 81 -49.26 10.67 -13.54
N GLY A 82 -48.25 10.72 -12.67
CA GLY A 82 -48.38 10.93 -11.22
C GLY A 82 -48.97 9.75 -10.45
N LYS A 83 -49.27 8.63 -11.12
CA LYS A 83 -49.93 7.46 -10.51
C LYS A 83 -48.96 6.50 -9.84
N HIS A 84 -47.68 6.58 -10.18
CA HIS A 84 -46.65 5.72 -9.66
C HIS A 84 -45.46 6.53 -9.14
N LEU A 85 -44.74 5.95 -8.20
CA LEU A 85 -43.47 6.45 -7.70
C LEU A 85 -42.41 5.37 -7.93
N ALA A 86 -41.40 5.68 -8.75
CA ALA A 86 -40.22 4.85 -8.91
C ALA A 86 -39.14 5.25 -7.91
N PHE A 87 -38.45 4.27 -7.32
CA PHE A 87 -37.38 4.51 -6.36
C PHE A 87 -36.41 3.34 -6.34
N SER A 88 -35.19 3.56 -5.85
CA SER A 88 -34.20 2.51 -5.64
C SER A 88 -34.23 2.03 -4.19
N SER A 89 -34.19 0.72 -3.98
CA SER A 89 -34.30 0.08 -2.67
C SER A 89 -33.32 -1.09 -2.53
N ASP A 90 -32.63 -1.19 -1.40
CA ASP A 90 -31.73 -2.31 -1.08
C ASP A 90 -32.38 -3.40 -0.18
N ARG A 91 -33.71 -3.48 -0.17
CA ARG A 91 -34.50 -4.49 0.56
C ARG A 91 -34.04 -5.95 0.39
N SER A 92 -33.46 -6.30 -0.76
CA SER A 92 -32.94 -7.64 -1.02
C SER A 92 -31.44 -7.80 -0.70
N GLY A 93 -30.75 -6.71 -0.36
CA GLY A 93 -29.31 -6.61 -0.15
C GLY A 93 -28.55 -6.13 -1.39
N ILE A 94 -29.22 -6.09 -2.55
CA ILE A 94 -28.71 -5.48 -3.79
C ILE A 94 -29.73 -4.44 -4.23
N THR A 95 -29.30 -3.20 -4.41
CA THR A 95 -30.19 -2.09 -4.75
C THR A 95 -30.91 -2.33 -6.07
N ASN A 96 -32.24 -2.39 -6.08
CA ASN A 96 -33.05 -2.52 -7.29
C ASN A 96 -34.09 -1.40 -7.37
N LEU A 97 -34.66 -1.19 -8.55
CA LEU A 97 -35.75 -0.25 -8.74
C LEU A 97 -37.08 -0.90 -8.37
N TYR A 98 -37.91 -0.14 -7.68
CA TYR A 98 -39.26 -0.49 -7.26
C TYR A 98 -40.24 0.55 -7.80
N LEU A 99 -41.48 0.11 -8.04
CA LEU A 99 -42.63 0.97 -8.25
C LEU A 99 -43.54 0.89 -7.03
N LYS A 100 -44.03 2.04 -6.60
CA LYS A 100 -45.19 2.17 -5.71
C LYS A 100 -46.37 2.70 -6.50
N ASN A 101 -47.50 2.00 -6.46
CA ASN A 101 -48.78 2.54 -6.92
C ASN A 101 -49.31 3.53 -5.87
N MET A 102 -49.63 4.75 -6.29
CA MET A 102 -50.07 5.83 -5.41
C MET A 102 -51.55 5.71 -4.99
N GLU A 103 -52.34 4.88 -5.67
CA GLU A 103 -53.77 4.67 -5.36
C GLU A 103 -53.98 3.61 -4.27
N ASP A 104 -53.37 2.43 -4.42
CA ASP A 104 -53.54 1.30 -3.48
C ASP A 104 -52.33 1.13 -2.52
N GLY A 105 -51.23 1.84 -2.77
CA GLY A 105 -50.02 1.80 -1.97
C GLY A 105 -49.09 0.61 -2.22
N GLN A 106 -49.43 -0.29 -3.16
CA GLN A 106 -48.67 -1.51 -3.44
C GLN A 106 -47.26 -1.19 -3.97
N GLU A 107 -46.26 -1.91 -3.46
CA GLU A 107 -44.85 -1.76 -3.82
C GLU A 107 -44.30 -3.07 -4.40
N TYR A 108 -43.62 -3.01 -5.54
CA TYR A 108 -43.01 -4.19 -6.18
C TYR A 108 -41.75 -3.83 -6.97
N PRO A 109 -40.76 -4.73 -7.06
CA PRO A 109 -39.57 -4.49 -7.85
C PRO A 109 -39.88 -4.53 -9.35
N ILE A 110 -39.16 -3.73 -10.13
CA ILE A 110 -39.22 -3.71 -11.60
C ILE A 110 -37.86 -4.00 -12.25
N THR A 111 -36.81 -4.20 -11.44
CA THR A 111 -35.50 -4.69 -11.89
C THR A 111 -35.00 -5.80 -10.98
N ASN A 112 -34.15 -6.67 -11.52
CA ASN A 112 -33.37 -7.64 -10.76
C ASN A 112 -31.94 -7.70 -11.32
N VAL A 113 -31.15 -6.67 -11.02
CA VAL A 113 -29.77 -6.55 -11.51
C VAL A 113 -28.77 -6.91 -10.42
N LEU A 114 -27.71 -7.63 -10.80
CA LEU A 114 -26.73 -8.19 -9.85
C LEU A 114 -25.84 -7.13 -9.19
N THR A 115 -25.60 -6.02 -9.89
CA THR A 115 -24.66 -4.95 -9.52
C THR A 115 -25.36 -3.67 -9.05
N GLY A 116 -26.69 -3.71 -8.96
CA GLY A 116 -27.54 -2.64 -8.47
C GLY A 116 -28.04 -1.65 -9.54
N ALA A 117 -29.23 -1.09 -9.34
CA ALA A 117 -29.86 -0.08 -10.19
C ALA A 117 -30.21 1.18 -9.39
N PHE A 118 -29.82 2.35 -9.91
CA PHE A 118 -29.83 3.62 -9.18
C PHE A 118 -30.29 4.78 -10.07
N HIS A 119 -30.81 5.85 -9.46
CA HIS A 119 -31.17 7.10 -10.14
C HIS A 119 -32.15 6.90 -11.32
N PRO A 120 -33.36 6.37 -11.07
CA PRO A 120 -34.38 6.26 -12.10
C PRO A 120 -34.74 7.62 -12.68
N SER A 121 -34.96 7.70 -13.99
CA SER A 121 -35.40 8.90 -14.69
C SER A 121 -36.36 8.53 -15.83
N TRP A 122 -37.57 9.10 -15.80
CA TRP A 122 -38.61 8.79 -16.77
C TRP A 122 -38.38 9.49 -18.11
N GLY A 123 -38.57 8.73 -19.20
CA GLY A 123 -38.61 9.24 -20.57
C GLY A 123 -39.99 8.99 -21.17
N GLY A 124 -40.99 9.79 -20.76
CA GLY A 124 -42.39 9.48 -21.04
C GLY A 124 -42.92 8.36 -20.13
N THR A 125 -44.07 7.78 -20.45
CA THR A 125 -44.67 6.69 -19.66
C THR A 125 -44.16 5.29 -20.06
N ASP A 126 -43.44 5.19 -21.18
CA ASP A 126 -43.00 3.94 -21.80
C ASP A 126 -41.52 3.62 -21.52
N ARG A 127 -40.75 4.50 -20.87
CA ARG A 127 -39.31 4.29 -20.66
C ARG A 127 -38.82 4.84 -19.33
N LEU A 128 -37.91 4.11 -18.70
CA LEU A 128 -37.18 4.51 -17.50
C LEU A 128 -35.68 4.29 -17.71
N ALA A 129 -34.89 5.35 -17.65
CA ALA A 129 -33.44 5.27 -17.62
C ALA A 129 -32.94 5.12 -16.19
N PHE A 130 -31.85 4.39 -15.97
CA PHE A 130 -31.20 4.27 -14.67
C PHE A 130 -29.71 3.97 -14.83
N SER A 131 -28.93 4.23 -13.78
CA SER A 131 -27.50 3.90 -13.72
C SER A 131 -27.28 2.55 -13.06
N SER A 132 -26.32 1.76 -13.57
CA SER A 132 -25.91 0.48 -12.97
C SER A 132 -24.42 0.24 -13.22
N PHE A 133 -23.74 -0.45 -12.30
CA PHE A 133 -22.32 -0.76 -12.47
C PHE A 133 -22.15 -1.96 -13.41
N TYR A 134 -21.40 -1.80 -14.50
CA TYR A 134 -21.12 -2.86 -15.46
C TYR A 134 -19.63 -2.87 -15.82
N TYR A 135 -19.02 -4.06 -15.79
CA TYR A 135 -17.58 -4.30 -15.99
C TYR A 135 -16.65 -3.52 -15.03
N ALA A 136 -16.47 -2.21 -15.25
CA ALA A 136 -15.51 -1.36 -14.55
C ALA A 136 -16.03 0.07 -14.27
N GLY A 137 -17.30 0.36 -14.56
CA GLY A 137 -17.87 1.70 -14.37
C GLY A 137 -19.39 1.70 -14.28
N TYR A 138 -19.96 2.88 -13.97
CA TYR A 138 -21.40 3.09 -14.03
C TYR A 138 -21.82 3.48 -15.44
N ASP A 139 -22.73 2.70 -16.02
CA ASP A 139 -23.33 2.94 -17.32
C ASP A 139 -24.82 3.28 -17.18
N LEU A 140 -25.40 3.88 -18.22
CA LEU A 140 -26.83 4.18 -18.31
C LEU A 140 -27.57 3.05 -19.04
N PHE A 141 -28.61 2.54 -18.41
CA PHE A 141 -29.49 1.50 -18.93
C PHE A 141 -30.90 2.07 -19.12
N MET A 142 -31.66 1.47 -20.02
CA MET A 142 -33.05 1.86 -20.30
C MET A 142 -33.97 0.66 -20.19
N LEU A 143 -34.96 0.76 -19.31
CA LEU A 143 -36.07 -0.17 -19.18
C LEU A 143 -37.25 0.34 -20.00
N LYS A 144 -37.77 -0.50 -20.90
CA LYS A 144 -38.96 -0.21 -21.70
C LYS A 144 -40.20 -0.72 -20.99
N ASN A 145 -41.28 0.03 -21.10
CA ASN A 145 -42.60 -0.20 -20.53
C ASN A 145 -42.57 -0.65 -19.05
N PRO A 146 -41.91 0.10 -18.15
CA PRO A 146 -41.84 -0.27 -16.73
C PRO A 146 -43.22 -0.36 -16.06
N LEU A 147 -44.23 0.34 -16.57
CA LEU A 147 -45.61 0.33 -16.06
C LEU A 147 -46.42 -0.91 -16.50
N ASP A 148 -45.92 -1.67 -17.49
CA ASP A 148 -46.57 -2.93 -17.90
C ASP A 148 -46.23 -4.07 -16.92
N ILE A 149 -45.12 -3.94 -16.17
CA ILE A 149 -44.63 -4.95 -15.22
C ILE A 149 -45.62 -5.08 -14.07
N GLN A 150 -46.24 -6.25 -13.94
CA GLN A 150 -47.20 -6.51 -12.87
C GLN A 150 -46.52 -6.98 -11.57
N PRO A 151 -47.15 -6.75 -10.40
CA PRO A 151 -46.67 -7.31 -9.14
C PRO A 151 -46.44 -8.81 -9.23
N GLY A 152 -45.20 -9.25 -8.96
CA GLY A 152 -44.79 -10.65 -8.99
C GLY A 152 -44.13 -11.12 -10.30
N GLU A 153 -44.15 -10.33 -11.38
CA GLU A 153 -43.43 -10.68 -12.61
C GLU A 153 -41.91 -10.61 -12.42
N VAL A 154 -41.43 -9.61 -11.67
CA VAL A 154 -40.04 -9.51 -11.26
C VAL A 154 -39.93 -10.01 -9.83
N VAL A 155 -39.16 -11.08 -9.64
CA VAL A 155 -38.88 -11.65 -8.31
C VAL A 155 -37.41 -11.40 -7.99
N VAL A 156 -37.16 -10.60 -6.94
CA VAL A 156 -35.83 -10.33 -6.41
C VAL A 156 -35.62 -11.19 -5.17
N GLN A 157 -34.70 -12.15 -5.24
CA GLN A 157 -34.38 -12.99 -4.09
C GLN A 157 -33.54 -12.22 -3.07
N GLU A 158 -33.88 -12.37 -1.79
CA GLU A 158 -33.04 -11.84 -0.72
C GLU A 158 -31.69 -12.54 -0.68
N THR A 159 -30.64 -11.75 -0.58
CA THR A 159 -29.28 -12.21 -0.30
C THR A 159 -29.21 -12.91 1.06
N HIS A 160 -28.20 -13.78 1.24
CA HIS A 160 -27.93 -14.40 2.54
C HIS A 160 -27.75 -13.37 3.66
N PHE A 161 -27.13 -12.23 3.33
CA PHE A 161 -26.97 -11.10 4.25
C PHE A 161 -28.32 -10.61 4.78
N VAL A 162 -29.28 -10.29 3.90
CA VAL A 162 -30.61 -9.81 4.34
C VAL A 162 -31.38 -10.88 5.11
N LYS A 163 -31.33 -12.15 4.66
CA LYS A 163 -31.98 -13.25 5.38
C LYS A 163 -31.47 -13.36 6.82
N SER A 164 -30.15 -13.31 7.02
CA SER A 164 -29.55 -13.37 8.35
C SER A 164 -29.86 -12.14 9.23
N LEU A 165 -29.96 -10.94 8.64
CA LEU A 165 -30.41 -9.74 9.36
C LEU A 165 -31.84 -9.92 9.90
N ARG A 166 -32.75 -10.46 9.07
CA ARG A 166 -34.13 -10.75 9.49
C ARG A 166 -34.22 -11.84 10.55
N GLU A 167 -33.33 -12.82 10.50
CA GLU A 167 -33.22 -13.88 11.51
C GLU A 167 -32.56 -13.40 12.82
N GLY A 168 -32.10 -12.15 12.89
CA GLY A 168 -31.41 -11.61 14.06
C GLY A 168 -30.02 -12.20 14.30
N LYS A 169 -29.45 -12.86 13.29
CA LYS A 169 -28.11 -13.47 13.35
C LYS A 169 -27.06 -12.42 13.00
N ASN A 170 -26.04 -12.32 13.84
CA ASN A 170 -24.94 -11.38 13.64
C ASN A 170 -23.93 -11.99 12.65
N LEU A 171 -24.00 -11.59 11.38
CA LEU A 171 -23.12 -12.07 10.30
C LEU A 171 -21.62 -11.92 10.60
N ALA A 172 -21.24 -10.93 11.42
CA ALA A 172 -19.86 -10.76 11.84
C ALA A 172 -19.35 -11.92 12.72
N LEU A 173 -20.25 -12.66 13.38
CA LEU A 173 -19.94 -13.85 14.17
C LEU A 173 -19.97 -15.12 13.32
N GLU A 174 -20.91 -15.23 12.36
CA GLU A 174 -21.02 -16.41 11.49
C GLU A 174 -20.01 -16.43 10.34
N ALA A 175 -19.51 -15.29 9.85
CA ALA A 175 -18.41 -15.28 8.87
C ALA A 175 -17.10 -15.86 9.45
N ASP A 176 -16.89 -15.70 10.77
CA ASP A 176 -15.80 -16.35 11.50
C ASP A 176 -16.10 -17.84 11.76
N LEU A 177 -17.35 -18.23 12.01
CA LEU A 177 -17.74 -19.63 12.24
C LEU A 177 -17.83 -20.47 10.95
N LEU A 178 -18.25 -19.88 9.82
CA LEU A 178 -18.29 -20.52 8.50
C LEU A 178 -16.89 -20.69 7.88
N ALA A 179 -15.88 -19.99 8.42
CA ALA A 179 -14.48 -20.27 8.10
C ALA A 179 -13.93 -21.47 8.90
N GLU A 180 -14.59 -21.86 10.00
CA GLU A 180 -14.16 -22.96 10.88
C GLU A 180 -14.98 -24.26 10.72
N GLU A 181 -16.23 -24.21 10.25
CA GLU A 181 -17.09 -25.40 10.13
C GLU A 181 -17.33 -25.84 8.66
N GLY A 182 -16.39 -26.63 8.12
CA GLY A 182 -16.62 -27.73 7.15
C GLY A 182 -17.08 -27.35 5.73
N GLU A 183 -16.28 -27.59 4.69
CA GLU A 183 -15.96 -28.94 4.22
C GLU A 183 -16.99 -30.00 4.68
N THR A 184 -18.22 -29.89 4.21
CA THR A 184 -19.14 -31.03 4.19
C THR A 184 -19.69 -31.22 2.77
N GLU A 185 -19.67 -32.47 2.32
CA GLU A 185 -19.98 -32.87 0.96
C GLU A 185 -21.35 -32.35 0.48
N PRO A 186 -21.49 -31.97 -0.81
CA PRO A 186 -22.77 -31.58 -1.35
C PRO A 186 -23.72 -32.78 -1.36
N ALA A 187 -24.82 -32.66 -0.61
CA ALA A 187 -25.93 -33.59 -0.64
C ALA A 187 -26.46 -33.72 -2.09
N LYS A 188 -26.39 -34.93 -2.63
CA LYS A 188 -27.05 -35.31 -3.89
C LYS A 188 -28.55 -35.11 -3.72
N THR A 189 -29.07 -34.02 -4.28
CA THR A 189 -30.50 -33.84 -4.48
C THR A 189 -30.76 -34.06 -5.96
N GLU A 190 -31.39 -35.19 -6.30
CA GLU A 190 -31.88 -35.47 -7.65
C GLU A 190 -32.97 -34.46 -8.00
N ALA A 191 -32.62 -33.47 -8.81
CA ALA A 191 -33.59 -32.57 -9.41
C ALA A 191 -34.36 -33.33 -10.49
N LYS A 192 -35.65 -33.56 -10.27
CA LYS A 192 -36.61 -33.88 -11.33
C LYS A 192 -36.81 -32.63 -12.18
N GLU A 193 -36.59 -32.75 -13.48
CA GLU A 193 -37.00 -31.75 -14.47
C GLU A 193 -38.53 -31.65 -14.50
N PRO A 194 -39.10 -30.44 -14.52
CA PRO A 194 -40.39 -30.19 -15.15
C PRO A 194 -40.15 -29.73 -16.60
N ASP A 195 -40.63 -30.56 -17.51
CA ASP A 195 -40.85 -30.24 -18.91
C ASP A 195 -41.93 -29.15 -19.09
N GLU A 196 -41.77 -28.40 -20.18
CA GLU A 196 -42.79 -27.71 -20.97
C GLU A 196 -43.59 -26.56 -20.34
N GLU A 197 -43.10 -25.32 -20.51
CA GLU A 197 -43.91 -24.19 -21.02
C GLU A 197 -42.99 -23.02 -21.43
N ASN A 198 -42.64 -22.96 -22.72
CA ASN A 198 -41.73 -21.95 -23.28
C ASN A 198 -42.37 -21.24 -24.48
N GLU A 199 -43.32 -20.34 -24.20
CA GLU A 199 -44.00 -19.50 -25.22
C GLU A 199 -43.93 -17.98 -24.91
N ALA A 200 -43.21 -17.53 -23.87
CA ALA A 200 -43.30 -16.14 -23.40
C ALA A 200 -42.30 -15.11 -23.98
N TYR A 201 -41.36 -15.49 -24.86
CA TYR A 201 -40.21 -14.62 -25.20
C TYR A 201 -40.13 -14.10 -26.65
N ARG A 202 -41.22 -14.18 -27.45
CA ARG A 202 -41.18 -13.80 -28.88
C ARG A 202 -41.17 -12.30 -29.18
N HIS A 203 -41.07 -11.39 -28.21
CA HIS A 203 -41.25 -9.94 -28.45
C HIS A 203 -40.03 -9.06 -28.17
N PHE A 204 -38.84 -9.64 -28.01
CA PHE A 204 -37.60 -8.88 -27.88
C PHE A 204 -36.66 -9.16 -29.05
N VAL A 205 -36.36 -8.12 -29.84
CA VAL A 205 -35.39 -8.16 -30.95
C VAL A 205 -34.00 -7.91 -30.39
N PHE A 206 -33.15 -8.94 -30.40
CA PHE A 206 -31.71 -8.83 -30.14
C PHE A 206 -30.96 -9.53 -31.29
N ASP A 207 -30.09 -8.76 -31.97
CA ASP A 207 -29.02 -9.12 -32.92
C ASP A 207 -29.30 -10.17 -34.04
N GLU A 208 -28.83 -9.89 -35.28
CA GLU A 208 -28.99 -10.75 -36.46
C GLU A 208 -28.38 -12.15 -36.27
N GLY A 209 -27.40 -12.30 -35.37
CA GLY A 209 -26.80 -13.57 -34.98
C GLY A 209 -27.75 -14.55 -34.28
N PHE A 210 -28.79 -14.06 -33.61
CA PHE A 210 -29.79 -14.86 -32.90
C PHE A 210 -30.79 -15.52 -33.87
N SER A 211 -31.16 -14.80 -34.94
CA SER A 211 -32.14 -15.25 -35.95
C SER A 211 -31.71 -16.49 -36.76
N LYS A 212 -30.40 -16.76 -36.82
CA LYS A 212 -29.81 -17.88 -37.57
C LYS A 212 -29.59 -19.13 -36.74
N GLY A 213 -30.11 -19.20 -35.51
CA GLY A 213 -29.98 -20.36 -34.63
C GLY A 213 -28.51 -20.73 -34.33
N ARG A 214 -27.60 -19.75 -34.40
CA ARG A 214 -26.15 -19.95 -34.24
C ARG A 214 -25.63 -19.33 -32.95
N LEU A 215 -26.41 -19.47 -31.88
CA LEU A 215 -25.93 -19.25 -30.52
C LEU A 215 -25.88 -20.61 -29.83
N SER A 216 -24.68 -21.20 -29.85
CA SER A 216 -24.26 -22.03 -28.72
C SER A 216 -24.37 -21.13 -27.49
N SER A 217 -25.38 -21.36 -26.66
CA SER A 217 -25.66 -20.60 -25.42
C SER A 217 -24.65 -20.87 -24.31
N GLN A 218 -23.58 -21.57 -24.63
CA GLN A 218 -22.40 -21.60 -23.84
C GLN A 218 -21.29 -21.07 -24.76
N PRO A 219 -20.33 -20.25 -24.29
CA PRO A 219 -18.98 -20.59 -24.72
C PRO A 219 -18.90 -22.11 -24.53
N GLU A 220 -18.33 -22.90 -25.42
CA GLU A 220 -17.77 -24.13 -24.90
C GLU A 220 -16.68 -23.71 -23.88
N MET A 221 -17.05 -23.26 -22.67
CA MET A 221 -16.91 -24.09 -21.50
C MET A 221 -17.28 -25.49 -21.96
N LYS A 222 -16.35 -26.13 -22.70
CA LYS A 222 -16.02 -27.49 -22.38
C LYS A 222 -16.07 -27.45 -20.87
N LYS A 223 -17.06 -28.13 -20.29
CA LYS A 223 -16.74 -28.90 -19.12
C LYS A 223 -15.51 -29.64 -19.58
N ILE A 224 -14.35 -29.07 -19.29
CA ILE A 224 -13.22 -29.87 -18.90
C ILE A 224 -13.84 -30.53 -17.68
N ALA A 225 -14.58 -31.62 -17.91
CA ALA A 225 -14.42 -32.76 -17.09
C ALA A 225 -12.90 -32.92 -17.15
N LEU A 226 -12.23 -32.31 -16.16
CA LEU A 226 -10.96 -32.82 -15.72
C LEU A 226 -11.31 -34.28 -15.57
N ASP A 227 -10.85 -35.08 -16.53
CA ASP A 227 -11.29 -36.44 -16.67
C ASP A 227 -10.88 -37.07 -15.35
N SER A 228 -11.83 -37.13 -14.43
CA SER A 228 -11.53 -37.55 -13.09
C SER A 228 -11.21 -39.02 -13.13
N SER A 229 -11.48 -39.74 -14.23
CA SER A 229 -10.98 -41.09 -14.46
C SER A 229 -9.46 -41.17 -14.67
N GLU A 230 -8.77 -40.09 -15.09
CA GLU A 230 -7.30 -40.02 -15.05
C GLU A 230 -6.78 -39.93 -13.60
N TYR A 231 -7.58 -39.30 -12.73
CA TYR A 231 -7.28 -39.00 -11.34
C TYR A 231 -8.06 -39.87 -10.35
N ALA A 232 -8.82 -40.87 -10.78
CA ALA A 232 -9.64 -41.73 -9.93
C ALA A 232 -9.33 -43.18 -10.25
N LEU A 233 -9.13 -43.97 -9.20
CA LEU A 233 -8.96 -45.40 -9.28
C LEU A 233 -10.31 -46.06 -9.62
N PRO A 234 -10.31 -47.30 -10.16
CA PRO A 234 -11.54 -48.08 -10.36
C PRO A 234 -12.37 -48.29 -9.09
N THR A 235 -11.80 -48.01 -7.92
CA THR A 235 -12.45 -48.03 -6.59
C THR A 235 -13.27 -46.79 -6.28
N GLY A 236 -13.18 -45.72 -7.09
CA GLY A 236 -13.80 -44.41 -6.85
C GLY A 236 -12.94 -43.45 -6.01
N GLU A 237 -11.79 -43.89 -5.49
CA GLU A 237 -10.84 -43.04 -4.77
C GLU A 237 -9.95 -42.23 -5.72
N PHE A 238 -9.52 -41.04 -5.32
CA PHE A 238 -8.58 -40.25 -6.13
C PHE A 238 -7.16 -40.84 -6.12
N LYS A 239 -6.54 -40.88 -7.28
CA LYS A 239 -5.14 -41.25 -7.54
C LYS A 239 -4.24 -40.20 -6.89
N ILE A 240 -3.74 -40.53 -5.70
CA ILE A 240 -2.81 -39.67 -4.95
C ILE A 240 -1.50 -39.57 -5.74
N ASN A 241 -1.30 -38.43 -6.42
CA ASN A 241 -0.02 -38.09 -7.01
C ASN A 241 0.87 -37.48 -5.94
N LYS A 242 2.11 -37.96 -5.85
CA LYS A 242 3.12 -37.26 -5.04
C LYS A 242 3.31 -35.87 -5.62
N TYR A 243 3.25 -34.86 -4.74
CA TYR A 243 3.51 -33.49 -5.09
C TYR A 243 4.84 -33.37 -5.85
N LYS A 244 4.83 -32.64 -6.97
CA LYS A 244 6.02 -32.33 -7.77
C LYS A 244 6.11 -30.82 -7.90
N VAL A 245 7.26 -30.28 -7.50
CA VAL A 245 7.55 -28.86 -7.60
C VAL A 245 7.46 -28.43 -9.07
N LYS A 246 6.55 -27.52 -9.37
CA LYS A 246 6.41 -26.88 -10.69
C LYS A 246 6.35 -25.38 -10.47
N LEU A 247 7.41 -24.69 -10.86
CA LEU A 247 7.52 -23.24 -10.71
C LEU A 247 6.80 -22.52 -11.85
N THR A 248 6.00 -21.52 -11.50
CA THR A 248 5.31 -20.59 -12.40
C THR A 248 5.63 -19.15 -12.03
N PRO A 249 5.65 -18.21 -12.99
CA PRO A 249 5.93 -16.81 -12.70
C PRO A 249 4.75 -16.15 -11.97
N ASP A 250 5.02 -15.64 -10.77
CA ASP A 250 4.03 -14.89 -9.99
C ASP A 250 4.20 -13.38 -10.13
N LEU A 251 5.44 -12.94 -10.30
CA LEU A 251 5.78 -11.52 -10.38
C LEU A 251 6.95 -11.30 -11.34
N VAL A 252 6.76 -10.37 -12.28
CA VAL A 252 7.82 -9.83 -13.12
C VAL A 252 7.70 -8.32 -13.09
N TYR A 253 8.70 -7.64 -12.55
CA TYR A 253 8.73 -6.18 -12.55
C TYR A 253 10.15 -5.65 -12.72
N GLY A 254 10.26 -4.50 -13.38
CA GLY A 254 11.49 -3.73 -13.48
C GLY A 254 11.45 -2.55 -12.53
N SER A 255 12.56 -2.29 -11.83
CA SER A 255 12.77 -1.06 -11.08
C SER A 255 13.97 -0.31 -11.67
N VAL A 256 13.85 1.02 -11.63
CA VAL A 256 14.96 1.95 -11.89
C VAL A 256 15.02 2.90 -10.70
N GLY A 257 16.22 3.10 -10.19
CA GLY A 257 16.50 3.99 -9.09
C GLY A 257 17.80 4.75 -9.33
N TYR A 258 18.05 5.73 -8.48
CA TYR A 258 19.31 6.46 -8.47
C TYR A 258 19.83 6.53 -7.04
N SER A 259 20.94 5.86 -6.81
CA SER A 259 21.73 5.98 -5.59
C SER A 259 22.73 7.11 -5.76
N GLN A 260 22.89 7.95 -4.74
CA GLN A 260 23.90 9.00 -4.74
C GLN A 260 25.32 8.43 -4.70
N PHE A 261 25.48 7.21 -4.17
CA PHE A 261 26.76 6.57 -4.00
C PHE A 261 27.08 5.58 -5.12
N PHE A 262 26.08 4.82 -5.59
CA PHE A 262 26.25 3.80 -6.63
C PHE A 262 25.72 4.21 -8.01
N GLY A 263 25.17 5.43 -8.15
CA GLY A 263 24.64 5.95 -9.41
C GLY A 263 23.28 5.37 -9.81
N THR A 264 22.98 5.43 -11.11
CA THR A 264 21.76 4.85 -11.69
C THR A 264 21.79 3.33 -11.56
N GLN A 265 20.72 2.78 -11.01
CA GLN A 265 20.54 1.35 -10.81
C GLN A 265 19.25 0.91 -11.50
N GLY A 266 19.32 -0.15 -12.29
CA GLY A 266 18.18 -0.78 -12.94
C GLY A 266 18.22 -2.28 -12.71
N MET A 267 17.11 -2.86 -12.26
CA MET A 267 17.03 -4.30 -12.02
C MET A 267 15.64 -4.82 -12.37
N THR A 268 15.59 -5.91 -13.11
CA THR A 268 14.38 -6.69 -13.31
C THR A 268 14.37 -7.85 -12.32
N ASN A 269 13.29 -7.96 -11.57
CA ASN A 269 13.04 -9.05 -10.65
C ASN A 269 11.96 -9.97 -11.23
N ILE A 270 12.28 -11.27 -11.27
CA ILE A 270 11.39 -12.35 -11.68
C ILE A 270 11.27 -13.28 -10.48
N MET A 271 10.05 -13.45 -9.97
CA MET A 271 9.72 -14.38 -8.90
C MET A 271 8.91 -15.53 -9.49
N LEU A 272 9.42 -16.75 -9.32
CA LEU A 272 8.72 -17.96 -9.65
C LEU A 272 8.36 -18.68 -8.35
N SER A 273 7.13 -19.15 -8.19
CA SER A 273 6.80 -20.06 -7.10
C SER A 273 5.98 -21.25 -7.58
N ASP A 274 5.90 -22.28 -6.74
CA ASP A 274 5.02 -23.41 -6.96
C ASP A 274 3.60 -23.12 -6.45
N VAL A 275 2.65 -24.04 -6.73
CA VAL A 275 1.22 -23.81 -6.44
C VAL A 275 0.95 -23.55 -4.95
N MET A 276 1.75 -24.13 -4.06
CA MET A 276 1.64 -23.93 -2.61
C MET A 276 2.41 -22.70 -2.09
N GLY A 277 3.30 -22.13 -2.91
CA GLY A 277 4.26 -21.10 -2.47
C GLY A 277 5.39 -21.62 -1.57
N ASP A 278 5.48 -22.94 -1.38
CA ASP A 278 6.50 -23.61 -0.56
C ASP A 278 7.90 -23.48 -1.16
N HIS A 279 7.98 -23.37 -2.48
CA HIS A 279 9.23 -23.26 -3.22
C HIS A 279 9.21 -21.98 -4.05
N ARG A 280 10.07 -21.02 -3.70
CA ARG A 280 10.17 -19.74 -4.41
C ARG A 280 11.57 -19.51 -4.95
N LEU A 281 11.67 -19.20 -6.23
CA LEU A 281 12.91 -18.81 -6.91
C LEU A 281 12.83 -17.35 -7.34
N ASN A 282 13.70 -16.52 -6.76
CA ASN A 282 13.87 -15.13 -7.14
C ASN A 282 15.09 -15.00 -8.06
N ILE A 283 14.88 -14.39 -9.21
CA ILE A 283 15.91 -14.08 -10.20
C ILE A 283 15.93 -12.55 -10.35
N ALA A 284 17.09 -11.96 -10.09
CA ALA A 284 17.34 -10.54 -10.25
C ALA A 284 18.36 -10.34 -11.38
N VAL A 285 18.06 -9.46 -12.34
CA VAL A 285 18.96 -9.18 -13.47
C VAL A 285 18.96 -7.68 -13.82
N GLY A 286 20.15 -7.10 -13.88
CA GLY A 286 20.46 -5.78 -14.42
C GLY A 286 21.53 -5.92 -15.49
N LEU A 287 21.13 -6.09 -16.75
CA LEU A 287 22.05 -6.40 -17.83
C LEU A 287 22.66 -5.13 -18.43
N TYR A 288 23.98 -4.97 -18.30
CA TYR A 288 24.75 -3.88 -18.90
C TYR A 288 25.84 -4.42 -19.82
N GLY A 289 25.55 -4.56 -21.11
CA GLY A 289 26.53 -4.93 -22.14
C GLY A 289 27.03 -6.38 -22.07
N ASP A 290 27.78 -6.75 -21.02
CA ASP A 290 28.37 -8.08 -20.82
C ASP A 290 28.08 -8.67 -19.43
N PHE A 291 28.25 -9.98 -19.27
CA PHE A 291 28.02 -10.67 -18.00
C PHE A 291 29.03 -10.34 -16.89
N ARG A 292 30.18 -9.73 -17.19
CA ARG A 292 31.19 -9.35 -16.17
C ARG A 292 30.85 -8.02 -15.50
N ASN A 293 30.06 -7.20 -16.19
CA ASN A 293 29.61 -5.88 -15.74
C ASN A 293 28.09 -5.86 -15.47
N ALA A 294 27.39 -6.98 -15.67
CA ALA A 294 25.98 -7.12 -15.33
C ALA A 294 25.77 -7.44 -13.84
N ASP A 295 24.66 -6.96 -13.33
CA ASP A 295 24.15 -7.34 -12.01
C ASP A 295 23.23 -8.53 -12.18
N TYR A 296 23.44 -9.60 -11.41
CA TYR A 296 22.55 -10.74 -11.41
C TYR A 296 22.57 -11.47 -10.07
N GLY A 297 21.43 -12.02 -9.70
CA GLY A 297 21.27 -12.79 -8.49
C GLY A 297 20.22 -13.87 -8.65
N LEU A 298 20.43 -14.98 -7.96
CA LEU A 298 19.47 -16.07 -7.87
C LEU A 298 19.36 -16.47 -6.41
N THR A 299 18.15 -16.44 -5.87
CA THR A 299 17.87 -16.85 -4.49
C THR A 299 16.70 -17.80 -4.49
N TYR A 300 16.89 -18.96 -3.89
CA TYR A 300 15.87 -19.96 -3.67
C TYR A 300 15.41 -19.95 -2.21
N PHE A 301 14.12 -20.02 -1.99
CA PHE A 301 13.48 -20.12 -0.69
C PHE A 301 12.67 -21.40 -0.58
N TYR A 302 12.80 -22.05 0.58
CA TYR A 302 12.01 -23.19 1.02
C TYR A 302 11.16 -22.72 2.22
N LEU A 303 9.85 -22.68 2.03
CA LEU A 303 8.85 -22.05 2.87
C LEU A 303 7.70 -22.96 3.39
N PRO A 304 7.72 -24.31 3.30
CA PRO A 304 6.57 -25.11 3.76
C PRO A 304 6.42 -25.15 5.29
N ASN A 305 7.45 -24.73 6.02
CA ASN A 305 7.45 -24.71 7.48
C ASN A 305 7.52 -23.28 7.96
N ARG A 306 7.20 -23.07 9.25
CA ARG A 306 7.35 -21.79 9.91
C ARG A 306 8.76 -21.17 9.76
N LEU A 307 9.80 -22.00 9.73
CA LEU A 307 11.17 -21.54 9.49
C LEU A 307 11.39 -21.39 7.98
N ASP A 308 11.56 -20.15 7.53
CA ASP A 308 11.92 -19.84 6.16
C ASP A 308 13.41 -20.10 5.96
N ILE A 309 13.75 -20.87 4.93
CA ILE A 309 15.14 -21.18 4.58
C ILE A 309 15.44 -20.64 3.19
N GLY A 310 16.42 -19.75 3.09
CA GLY A 310 16.88 -19.16 1.84
C GLY A 310 18.32 -19.52 1.53
N ALA A 311 18.64 -19.75 0.26
CA ALA A 311 20.01 -19.85 -0.22
C ALA A 311 20.12 -19.16 -1.58
N GLY A 312 21.18 -18.40 -1.81
CA GLY A 312 21.34 -17.67 -3.06
C GLY A 312 22.78 -17.30 -3.34
N PHE A 313 22.98 -16.82 -4.57
CA PHE A 313 24.22 -16.19 -4.99
C PHE A 313 23.91 -14.91 -5.76
N TYR A 314 24.90 -14.03 -5.81
CA TYR A 314 24.81 -12.80 -6.58
C TYR A 314 26.15 -12.40 -7.16
N HIS A 315 26.09 -11.52 -8.16
CA HIS A 315 27.19 -10.77 -8.74
C HIS A 315 26.69 -9.36 -9.03
N ASN A 316 27.45 -8.34 -8.65
CA ASN A 316 27.21 -6.94 -9.00
C ASN A 316 28.52 -6.31 -9.48
N ALA A 317 28.42 -5.36 -10.41
CA ALA A 317 29.57 -4.60 -10.88
C ALA A 317 29.35 -3.11 -10.65
N TYR A 318 30.21 -2.51 -9.84
CA TYR A 318 30.17 -1.08 -9.51
C TYR A 318 31.35 -0.36 -10.14
N PHE A 319 31.08 0.86 -10.60
CA PHE A 319 32.07 1.76 -11.18
C PHE A 319 32.08 3.04 -10.35
N PHE A 320 33.27 3.41 -9.90
CA PHE A 320 33.50 4.64 -9.15
C PHE A 320 34.53 5.49 -9.87
N TYR A 321 34.40 6.80 -9.74
CA TYR A 321 35.39 7.75 -10.21
C TYR A 321 36.10 8.36 -9.00
N SER A 322 37.43 8.40 -9.05
CA SER A 322 38.29 9.07 -8.08
C SER A 322 39.11 10.13 -8.79
N ASP A 323 39.15 11.33 -8.24
CA ASP A 323 40.01 12.40 -8.75
C ASP A 323 41.50 12.03 -8.70
N TYR A 324 41.89 11.14 -7.78
CA TYR A 324 43.28 10.70 -7.61
C TYR A 324 43.65 9.45 -8.42
N PHE A 325 42.71 8.51 -8.57
CA PHE A 325 42.99 7.17 -9.12
C PHE A 325 42.21 6.84 -10.41
N GLY A 326 41.44 7.81 -10.93
CA GLY A 326 40.60 7.63 -12.11
C GLY A 326 39.45 6.66 -11.87
N TRP A 327 39.06 5.94 -12.91
CA TRP A 327 37.98 4.96 -12.82
C TRP A 327 38.41 3.67 -12.11
N VAL A 328 37.64 3.30 -11.09
CA VAL A 328 37.79 2.07 -10.31
C VAL A 328 36.56 1.19 -10.55
N ARG A 329 36.79 -0.08 -10.87
CA ARG A 329 35.73 -1.08 -11.03
C ARG A 329 35.83 -2.15 -9.96
N ASP A 330 34.73 -2.36 -9.26
CA ASP A 330 34.56 -3.43 -8.27
C ASP A 330 33.54 -4.45 -8.73
N ARG A 331 33.98 -5.70 -8.82
CA ARG A 331 33.08 -6.86 -9.00
C ARG A 331 32.87 -7.52 -7.65
N ASN A 332 31.65 -7.46 -7.17
CA ASN A 332 31.23 -8.03 -5.92
C ASN A 332 30.40 -9.29 -6.19
N PHE A 333 30.80 -10.43 -5.66
CA PHE A 333 30.08 -11.68 -5.80
C PHE A 333 29.96 -12.38 -4.46
N GLY A 334 28.88 -13.10 -4.23
CA GLY A 334 28.69 -13.78 -2.96
C GLY A 334 27.72 -14.93 -3.02
N ILE A 335 27.80 -15.78 -2.00
CA ILE A 335 26.85 -16.86 -1.70
C ILE A 335 26.32 -16.57 -0.30
N SER A 336 25.01 -16.66 -0.11
CA SER A 336 24.35 -16.40 1.16
C SER A 336 23.35 -17.49 1.52
N GLY A 337 23.33 -17.87 2.79
CA GLY A 337 22.25 -18.59 3.44
C GLY A 337 21.47 -17.67 4.38
N LEU A 338 20.15 -17.82 4.40
CA LEU A 338 19.23 -17.06 5.24
C LEU A 338 18.31 -18.04 5.98
N LEU A 339 18.11 -17.81 7.27
CA LEU A 339 17.10 -18.46 8.08
C LEU A 339 16.23 -17.36 8.71
N SER A 340 14.92 -17.38 8.47
CA SER A 340 13.98 -16.42 9.07
C SER A 340 12.92 -17.18 9.85
N ASN A 341 12.83 -16.91 11.16
CA ASN A 341 11.86 -17.54 12.04
C ASN A 341 10.87 -16.48 12.59
N PRO A 342 9.67 -16.36 12.02
CA PRO A 342 8.62 -15.50 12.53
C PRO A 342 8.09 -16.05 13.87
N LEU A 343 8.28 -15.31 14.96
CA LEU A 343 7.80 -15.65 16.31
C LEU A 343 6.29 -15.36 16.47
N ASN A 344 5.78 -14.37 15.74
CA ASN A 344 4.37 -14.09 15.55
C ASN A 344 4.22 -13.15 14.34
N LYS A 345 3.02 -12.62 14.09
CA LYS A 345 2.74 -11.70 12.97
C LYS A 345 3.62 -10.44 12.93
N PHE A 346 4.16 -10.02 14.08
CA PHE A 346 4.86 -8.75 14.24
C PHE A 346 6.33 -8.93 14.64
N GLU A 347 6.78 -10.14 14.97
CA GLU A 347 8.11 -10.38 15.52
C GLU A 347 8.80 -11.53 14.78
N ARG A 348 10.08 -11.33 14.44
CA ARG A 348 10.90 -12.37 13.80
C ARG A 348 12.36 -12.33 14.25
N ILE A 349 13.02 -13.48 14.14
CA ILE A 349 14.46 -13.60 14.29
C ILE A 349 15.03 -14.05 12.93
N ASP A 350 15.99 -13.29 12.43
CA ASP A 350 16.67 -13.57 11.16
C ASP A 350 18.13 -13.93 11.45
N PHE A 351 18.60 -15.03 10.86
CA PHE A 351 20.01 -15.41 10.84
C PHE A 351 20.49 -15.45 9.39
N GLY A 352 21.63 -14.83 9.12
CA GLY A 352 22.24 -14.79 7.79
C GLY A 352 23.70 -15.20 7.88
N ILE A 353 24.15 -15.96 6.88
CA ILE A 353 25.56 -16.26 6.66
C ILE A 353 25.88 -15.97 5.20
N GLY A 354 26.88 -15.12 4.95
CA GLY A 354 27.26 -14.70 3.61
C GLY A 354 28.76 -14.81 3.41
N ALA A 355 29.19 -15.58 2.41
CA ALA A 355 30.55 -15.54 1.90
C ALA A 355 30.59 -14.60 0.69
N MET A 356 31.39 -13.55 0.76
CA MET A 356 31.47 -12.49 -0.24
C MET A 356 32.91 -12.32 -0.72
N GLY A 357 33.09 -12.05 -2.01
CA GLY A 357 34.35 -11.75 -2.65
C GLY A 357 34.26 -10.47 -3.46
N ILE A 358 35.27 -9.62 -3.35
CA ILE A 358 35.40 -8.38 -4.12
C ILE A 358 36.66 -8.46 -4.95
N SER A 359 36.53 -8.21 -6.25
CA SER A 359 37.63 -8.07 -7.20
C SER A 359 37.65 -6.64 -7.74
N ARG A 360 38.67 -5.88 -7.35
CA ARG A 360 38.89 -4.48 -7.74
C ARG A 360 39.89 -4.36 -8.90
N SER A 361 39.62 -3.43 -9.80
CA SER A 361 40.47 -3.07 -10.94
C SER A 361 40.53 -1.54 -11.07
N TYR A 362 41.74 -0.99 -11.25
CA TYR A 362 41.94 0.42 -11.60
C TYR A 362 42.12 0.50 -13.12
N MET A 363 41.30 1.30 -13.80
CA MET A 363 41.27 1.32 -15.28
C MET A 363 42.25 2.31 -15.89
N ASP A 364 42.61 3.35 -15.13
CA ASP A 364 43.46 4.46 -15.61
C ASP A 364 44.92 4.39 -15.10
N LEU A 365 45.25 3.40 -14.26
CA LEU A 365 46.59 3.22 -13.65
C LEU A 365 47.26 1.95 -14.15
N SER A 366 48.60 1.97 -14.27
CA SER A 366 49.37 0.76 -14.58
C SER A 366 49.46 -0.18 -13.38
N ASP A 367 49.59 -1.48 -13.66
CA ASP A 367 49.66 -2.51 -12.61
C ASP A 367 50.82 -2.28 -11.62
N ASP A 368 51.96 -1.81 -12.09
CA ASP A 368 53.13 -1.53 -11.25
C ASP A 368 52.86 -0.42 -10.21
N ILE A 369 52.14 0.63 -10.60
CA ILE A 369 51.77 1.74 -9.71
C ILE A 369 50.76 1.24 -8.66
N VAL A 370 49.78 0.45 -9.09
CA VAL A 370 48.78 -0.13 -8.20
C VAL A 370 49.44 -1.05 -7.18
N ASP A 371 50.33 -1.93 -7.62
CA ASP A 371 50.98 -2.91 -6.75
C ASP A 371 51.89 -2.23 -5.72
N LEU A 372 52.61 -1.17 -6.13
CA LEU A 372 53.37 -0.32 -5.20
C LEU A 372 52.44 0.34 -4.17
N ALA A 373 51.36 0.98 -4.62
CA ALA A 373 50.41 1.67 -3.73
C ALA A 373 49.68 0.70 -2.76
N VAL A 374 49.43 -0.55 -3.19
CA VAL A 374 48.93 -1.61 -2.31
C VAL A 374 49.98 -2.02 -1.28
N SER A 375 51.25 -2.13 -1.68
CA SER A 375 52.35 -2.50 -0.77
C SER A 375 52.62 -1.44 0.31
N GLU A 376 52.44 -0.16 -0.03
CA GLU A 376 52.53 0.98 0.88
C GLU A 376 51.25 1.18 1.72
N GLY A 377 50.22 0.35 1.52
CA GLY A 377 48.96 0.43 2.26
C GLY A 377 48.06 1.63 1.93
N ILE A 378 48.35 2.32 0.82
CA ILE A 378 47.54 3.42 0.29
C ILE A 378 46.26 2.84 -0.30
N LEU A 379 46.39 1.81 -1.15
CA LEU A 379 45.27 1.13 -1.79
C LEU A 379 44.97 -0.23 -1.14
N SER A 380 43.70 -0.61 -1.17
CA SER A 380 43.30 -1.97 -0.80
C SER A 380 43.75 -3.00 -1.85
N PRO A 381 44.17 -4.22 -1.42
CA PRO A 381 44.44 -5.33 -2.32
C PRO A 381 43.31 -5.63 -3.28
N ARG A 382 43.68 -6.02 -4.52
CA ARG A 382 42.77 -6.27 -5.64
C ARG A 382 41.69 -7.31 -5.34
N THR A 383 41.94 -8.23 -4.42
CA THR A 383 40.97 -9.23 -4.01
C THR A 383 40.79 -9.26 -2.49
N ARG A 384 39.52 -9.30 -2.08
CA ARG A 384 39.10 -9.38 -0.69
C ARG A 384 38.00 -10.42 -0.55
N TYR A 385 38.04 -11.18 0.54
CA TYR A 385 37.02 -12.17 0.87
C TYR A 385 36.53 -11.95 2.29
N PHE A 386 35.23 -12.05 2.48
CA PHE A 386 34.56 -11.82 3.76
C PHE A 386 33.63 -12.99 4.06
N LEU A 387 33.56 -13.35 5.34
CA LEU A 387 32.47 -14.15 5.86
C LEU A 387 31.69 -13.25 6.82
N LEU A 388 30.44 -12.94 6.47
CA LEU A 388 29.56 -12.10 7.25
C LEU A 388 28.45 -12.96 7.84
N ASN A 389 28.39 -12.99 9.16
CA ASN A 389 27.31 -13.64 9.90
C ASN A 389 26.46 -12.55 10.52
N SER A 390 25.15 -12.64 10.41
CA SER A 390 24.22 -11.69 10.99
C SER A 390 23.16 -12.41 11.78
N LEU A 391 22.83 -11.87 12.95
CA LEU A 391 21.65 -12.28 13.72
C LEU A 391 20.87 -11.01 14.07
N SER A 392 19.58 -10.97 13.75
CA SER A 392 18.73 -9.83 14.06
C SER A 392 17.38 -10.24 14.61
N TYR A 393 16.89 -9.49 15.58
CA TYR A 393 15.51 -9.53 16.05
C TYR A 393 14.80 -8.27 15.55
N THR A 394 13.64 -8.46 14.94
CA THR A 394 12.80 -7.37 14.43
C THR A 394 11.40 -7.47 15.00
N LYS A 395 10.87 -6.35 15.48
CA LYS A 395 9.48 -6.17 15.87
C LYS A 395 8.88 -4.97 15.14
N ASP A 396 7.78 -5.17 14.43
CA ASP A 396 7.14 -4.10 13.67
C ASP A 396 5.62 -4.14 13.79
N THR A 397 5.04 -3.04 14.29
CA THR A 397 3.59 -2.79 14.39
C THR A 397 3.20 -1.50 13.68
N THR A 398 4.02 -1.03 12.76
CA THR A 398 3.87 0.26 12.08
C THR A 398 2.63 0.29 11.19
N VAL A 399 1.86 1.38 11.30
CA VAL A 399 0.67 1.66 10.50
C VAL A 399 1.00 2.77 9.51
N TRP A 400 0.84 2.47 8.23
CA TRP A 400 1.15 3.36 7.12
C TRP A 400 0.00 4.31 6.80
N GLY A 401 0.34 5.57 6.49
CA GLY A 401 -0.56 6.57 5.90
C GLY A 401 -0.09 6.99 4.50
N TYR A 402 -0.69 8.05 3.95
CA TYR A 402 -0.50 8.47 2.55
C TYR A 402 0.93 8.90 2.17
N THR A 403 1.69 9.41 3.13
CA THR A 403 3.05 9.95 2.95
C THR A 403 4.02 9.37 3.97
N GLY A 404 3.71 8.21 4.53
CA GLY A 404 4.59 7.45 5.43
C GLY A 404 3.88 6.96 6.70
N PRO A 405 4.62 6.38 7.65
CA PRO A 405 4.06 5.88 8.90
C PRO A 405 3.36 6.95 9.74
N THR A 406 2.21 6.61 10.32
CA THR A 406 1.41 7.53 11.14
C THR A 406 1.20 7.04 12.57
N ASN A 407 1.25 5.73 12.81
CA ASN A 407 1.09 5.13 14.13
C ASN A 407 1.88 3.83 14.27
N GLY A 408 1.97 3.30 15.50
CA GLY A 408 2.68 2.04 15.78
C GLY A 408 4.16 2.24 16.12
N SER A 409 4.94 1.17 16.08
CA SER A 409 6.36 1.19 16.41
C SER A 409 7.13 0.13 15.64
N GLY A 410 8.35 0.46 15.27
CA GLY A 410 9.31 -0.48 14.71
C GLY A 410 10.54 -0.57 15.61
N MET A 411 11.13 -1.74 15.73
CA MET A 411 12.35 -1.97 16.49
C MET A 411 13.16 -3.08 15.87
N SER A 412 14.46 -2.87 15.69
CA SER A 412 15.38 -3.90 15.26
C SER A 412 16.66 -3.86 16.09
N PHE A 413 17.12 -5.02 16.54
CA PHE A 413 18.43 -5.19 17.15
C PHE A 413 19.18 -6.25 16.37
N GLY A 414 20.43 -5.97 16.02
CA GLY A 414 21.24 -6.88 15.22
C GLY A 414 22.69 -6.92 15.67
N VAL A 415 23.30 -8.09 15.48
CA VAL A 415 24.74 -8.29 15.55
C VAL A 415 25.24 -8.80 14.21
N THR A 416 26.34 -8.21 13.73
CA THR A 416 27.06 -8.67 12.54
C THR A 416 28.47 -9.06 12.97
N TYR A 417 28.93 -10.25 12.60
CA TYR A 417 30.22 -10.79 12.98
C TYR A 417 30.98 -11.33 11.77
N SER A 418 32.25 -10.97 11.67
CA SER A 418 33.19 -11.54 10.70
C SER A 418 34.44 -12.07 11.41
N PRO A 419 34.82 -13.35 11.22
CA PRO A 419 35.90 -14.00 11.96
C PRO A 419 37.32 -13.78 11.37
N GLY A 420 37.51 -12.89 10.39
CA GLY A 420 38.83 -12.62 9.82
C GLY A 420 39.52 -13.83 9.17
N LEU A 421 38.93 -14.40 8.12
CA LEU A 421 39.46 -15.59 7.44
C LEU A 421 40.67 -15.28 6.52
N GLY A 422 41.75 -16.03 6.66
CA GLY A 422 42.96 -15.92 5.82
C GLY A 422 43.83 -14.71 6.15
N LYS A 423 44.86 -14.44 5.32
CA LYS A 423 45.83 -13.35 5.58
C LYS A 423 45.24 -11.94 5.46
N ASN A 424 44.16 -11.79 4.69
CA ASN A 424 43.51 -10.52 4.35
C ASN A 424 42.06 -10.44 4.87
N GLY A 425 41.68 -11.33 5.81
CA GLY A 425 40.34 -11.36 6.37
C GLY A 425 40.07 -10.17 7.29
N ILE A 426 38.80 -9.76 7.40
CA ILE A 426 38.36 -8.70 8.29
C ILE A 426 37.75 -9.32 9.55
N ASP A 427 38.25 -8.93 10.72
CA ASP A 427 37.77 -9.37 12.03
C ASP A 427 37.01 -8.24 12.75
N PHE A 428 35.71 -8.42 12.95
CA PHE A 428 34.87 -7.46 13.69
C PHE A 428 33.58 -8.08 14.23
N ALA A 429 33.04 -7.44 15.26
CA ALA A 429 31.69 -7.62 15.75
C ALA A 429 31.01 -6.25 15.88
N THR A 430 29.93 -6.05 15.13
CA THR A 430 29.12 -4.83 15.14
C THR A 430 27.77 -5.12 15.77
N PHE A 431 27.40 -4.32 16.77
CA PHE A 431 26.08 -4.31 17.39
C PHE A 431 25.32 -3.06 16.94
N ARG A 432 24.06 -3.22 16.54
CA ARG A 432 23.20 -2.12 16.09
C ARG A 432 21.80 -2.24 16.66
N GLY A 433 21.22 -1.09 16.97
CA GLY A 433 19.83 -0.95 17.36
C GLY A 433 19.17 0.20 16.60
N ASP A 434 17.93 0.01 16.19
CA ASP A 434 17.07 1.04 15.64
C ASP A 434 15.69 0.89 16.28
N TRP A 435 15.17 1.99 16.80
CA TRP A 435 13.83 2.05 17.40
C TRP A 435 13.10 3.26 16.84
N ARG A 436 11.85 3.02 16.43
CA ARG A 436 10.96 4.01 15.82
C ARG A 436 9.62 3.97 16.51
N LYS A 437 9.09 5.15 16.83
CA LYS A 437 7.75 5.31 17.37
C LYS A 437 6.99 6.35 16.59
N TYR A 438 5.80 5.97 16.14
CA TYR A 438 4.87 6.87 15.48
C TYR A 438 3.65 7.02 16.37
N ILE A 439 3.26 8.27 16.62
CA ILE A 439 2.17 8.63 17.52
C ILE A 439 1.21 9.50 16.73
N ARG A 440 0.08 8.93 16.34
CA ARG A 440 -1.03 9.69 15.75
C ARG A 440 -1.75 10.44 16.86
N LEU A 441 -1.80 11.77 16.79
CA LEU A 441 -2.49 12.60 17.78
C LEU A 441 -3.99 12.67 17.45
N VAL A 442 -4.33 13.30 16.32
CA VAL A 442 -5.70 13.45 15.80
C VAL A 442 -5.62 13.54 14.28
N ARG A 443 -6.52 12.86 13.55
CA ARG A 443 -6.61 12.90 12.07
C ARG A 443 -5.23 12.78 11.40
N ASP A 444 -4.69 13.86 10.85
CA ASP A 444 -3.49 13.87 10.01
C ASP A 444 -2.26 14.44 10.76
N TYR A 445 -2.37 14.63 12.08
CA TYR A 445 -1.27 15.08 12.93
C TYR A 445 -0.58 13.89 13.59
N SER A 446 0.74 13.82 13.48
CA SER A 446 1.52 12.74 14.10
C SER A 446 2.94 13.16 14.48
N PHE A 447 3.46 12.59 15.56
CA PHE A 447 4.89 12.59 15.86
C PHE A 447 5.54 11.31 15.32
N ALA A 448 6.73 11.46 14.74
CA ALA A 448 7.63 10.38 14.40
C ALA A 448 8.93 10.57 15.19
N LEU A 449 9.33 9.54 15.91
CA LEU A 449 10.54 9.49 16.72
C LEU A 449 11.39 8.35 16.21
N ARG A 450 12.68 8.59 16.01
CA ARG A 450 13.66 7.55 15.71
C ARG A 450 14.88 7.74 16.61
N PHE A 451 15.34 6.63 17.17
CA PHE A 451 16.64 6.53 17.83
C PHE A 451 17.38 5.35 17.22
N THR A 452 18.63 5.56 16.86
CA THR A 452 19.50 4.49 16.38
C THR A 452 20.89 4.67 16.96
N GLY A 453 21.57 3.56 17.15
CA GLY A 453 22.93 3.56 17.63
C GLY A 453 23.60 2.23 17.40
N GLY A 454 24.92 2.26 17.47
CA GLY A 454 25.72 1.07 17.25
C GLY A 454 27.15 1.24 17.69
N LEU A 455 27.82 0.11 17.80
CA LEU A 455 29.23 0.03 18.13
C LEU A 455 29.87 -1.14 17.39
N SER A 456 31.12 -0.97 17.00
CA SER A 456 31.94 -2.03 16.41
C SER A 456 33.20 -2.25 17.22
N GLU A 457 33.49 -3.51 17.51
CA GLU A 457 34.69 -3.97 18.21
C GLU A 457 35.38 -5.06 17.38
N GLY A 458 36.65 -5.35 17.69
CA GLY A 458 37.49 -6.27 16.90
C GLY A 458 38.73 -5.57 16.34
N LYS A 459 39.55 -6.31 15.58
CA LYS A 459 40.79 -5.76 15.01
C LYS A 459 40.51 -4.77 13.88
N ASN A 460 39.50 -5.05 13.07
CA ASN A 460 39.11 -4.24 11.93
C ASN A 460 37.74 -3.64 12.20
N LYS A 461 37.64 -2.68 13.12
CA LYS A 461 36.34 -2.10 13.52
C LYS A 461 35.64 -1.43 12.34
N GLN A 462 34.35 -1.69 12.20
CA GLN A 462 33.48 -1.03 11.22
C GLN A 462 33.36 0.44 11.55
N LYS A 463 33.54 1.31 10.55
CA LYS A 463 33.26 2.74 10.66
C LYS A 463 31.78 3.00 10.36
N PHE A 464 31.17 3.83 11.20
CA PHE A 464 29.85 4.40 10.98
C PHE A 464 30.01 5.82 10.46
N PHE A 465 29.45 6.07 9.29
CA PHE A 465 29.40 7.39 8.67
C PHE A 465 28.03 7.99 8.88
N LEU A 466 28.00 9.15 9.53
CA LEU A 466 26.79 9.92 9.80
C LEU A 466 26.84 11.19 8.94
N GLY A 467 25.70 11.50 8.33
CA GLY A 467 25.56 12.63 7.42
C GLY A 467 24.91 12.24 6.10
N GLY A 468 24.20 13.19 5.51
CA GLY A 468 23.53 13.01 4.23
C GLY A 468 22.15 12.36 4.30
N VAL A 469 21.55 12.26 3.12
CA VAL A 469 20.20 11.71 2.89
C VAL A 469 20.16 10.87 1.61
N SER A 470 19.67 9.64 1.70
CA SER A 470 19.63 8.70 0.56
C SER A 470 18.59 9.11 -0.50
N ASN A 471 18.98 9.09 -1.77
CA ASN A 471 18.08 9.30 -2.93
C ASN A 471 17.54 10.75 -3.06
N TRP A 472 18.33 11.74 -2.65
CA TRP A 472 18.04 13.17 -2.82
C TRP A 472 18.94 13.81 -3.89
N LEU A 473 18.38 14.66 -4.74
CA LEU A 473 19.00 15.09 -6.00
C LEU A 473 20.18 16.07 -5.85
N ASN A 474 20.40 16.64 -4.66
CA ASN A 474 21.32 17.75 -4.45
C ASN A 474 22.21 17.55 -3.21
N ASN A 475 22.90 16.41 -3.16
CA ASN A 475 23.79 16.06 -2.07
C ASN A 475 25.25 16.50 -2.32
N TYR A 476 25.97 16.71 -1.22
CA TYR A 476 27.40 16.99 -1.22
C TYR A 476 28.13 15.98 -0.30
N PHE A 477 29.33 15.59 -0.69
CA PHE A 477 30.26 14.86 0.15
C PHE A 477 31.16 15.86 0.86
N TYR A 478 31.45 15.63 2.14
CA TYR A 478 32.49 16.39 2.82
C TYR A 478 33.85 15.92 2.29
N GLY A 479 34.36 16.65 1.29
CA GLY A 479 35.48 16.21 0.45
C GLY A 479 34.95 15.46 -0.77
N ASP A 480 35.46 14.24 -1.01
CA ASP A 480 35.10 13.37 -2.13
C ASP A 480 34.61 12.00 -1.66
N ILE A 481 34.09 11.20 -2.59
CA ILE A 481 33.76 9.79 -2.33
C ILE A 481 35.06 9.04 -2.02
N ARG A 482 35.15 8.46 -0.82
CA ARG A 482 36.31 7.68 -0.40
C ARG A 482 36.27 6.30 -1.05
N VAL A 483 37.08 6.10 -2.09
CA VAL A 483 37.10 4.87 -2.88
C VAL A 483 38.44 4.15 -2.86
N GLU A 484 39.42 4.65 -2.11
CA GLU A 484 40.78 4.09 -2.04
C GLU A 484 40.78 2.69 -1.37
N LYS A 485 39.91 2.54 -0.38
CA LYS A 485 39.77 1.31 0.41
C LYS A 485 38.42 0.67 0.15
N VAL A 486 38.43 -0.60 -0.23
CA VAL A 486 37.24 -1.46 -0.29
C VAL A 486 36.47 -1.41 1.03
N GLU A 487 37.21 -1.25 2.13
CA GLU A 487 36.65 -1.15 3.48
C GLU A 487 35.74 0.07 3.69
N ASP A 488 36.01 1.21 3.04
CA ASP A 488 35.19 2.43 3.20
C ASP A 488 33.88 2.38 2.39
N ILE A 489 33.75 1.41 1.48
CA ILE A 489 32.59 1.22 0.60
C ILE A 489 31.71 0.07 1.08
N TYR A 490 32.31 -1.12 1.26
CA TYR A 490 31.57 -2.36 1.50
C TYR A 490 31.59 -2.79 2.96
N PHE A 491 32.55 -2.27 3.74
CA PHE A 491 32.67 -2.61 5.14
C PHE A 491 32.12 -1.51 6.05
N ALA A 492 32.21 -0.23 5.68
CA ALA A 492 31.59 0.85 6.43
C ALA A 492 30.05 0.78 6.41
N SER A 493 29.43 1.44 7.40
CA SER A 493 27.97 1.58 7.49
C SER A 493 27.58 3.05 7.38
N PHE A 494 26.58 3.34 6.57
CA PHE A 494 26.01 4.67 6.41
C PHE A 494 24.73 4.79 7.24
N GLU A 495 24.74 5.70 8.21
CA GLU A 495 23.65 5.87 9.17
C GLU A 495 22.92 7.19 8.85
N MET A 496 21.74 7.06 8.24
CA MET A 496 20.95 8.14 7.62
C MET A 496 19.48 8.03 8.00
N PRO A 497 18.66 9.10 7.90
CA PRO A 497 19.02 10.43 7.40
C PRO A 497 19.54 11.37 8.48
N MET A 498 20.46 12.26 8.10
CA MET A 498 20.82 13.46 8.85
C MET A 498 20.70 14.69 7.95
N ARG A 499 19.51 15.31 7.93
CA ARG A 499 19.24 16.42 7.02
C ARG A 499 20.09 17.62 7.40
N GLY A 500 20.67 18.29 6.40
CA GLY A 500 21.56 19.43 6.63
C GLY A 500 23.03 19.06 6.84
N ALA A 501 23.35 17.77 7.06
CA ALA A 501 24.72 17.30 7.10
C ALA A 501 25.14 16.78 5.73
N ASP A 502 26.35 17.10 5.30
CA ASP A 502 26.96 16.48 4.12
C ASP A 502 27.36 15.02 4.45
N TYR A 503 27.54 14.19 3.44
CA TYR A 503 28.05 12.84 3.65
C TYR A 503 29.45 12.89 4.30
N TYR A 504 29.75 11.95 5.21
CA TYR A 504 31.00 11.89 5.98
C TYR A 504 31.22 13.03 6.98
N THR A 505 30.19 13.84 7.30
CA THR A 505 30.32 14.91 8.31
C THR A 505 30.79 14.38 9.66
N LEU A 506 30.27 13.22 10.08
CA LEU A 506 30.67 12.56 11.32
C LEU A 506 31.11 11.12 11.04
N GLU A 507 32.19 10.68 11.68
CA GLU A 507 32.68 9.31 11.58
C GLU A 507 33.17 8.74 12.91
N GLY A 508 33.02 7.43 13.09
CA GLY A 508 33.60 6.72 14.23
C GLY A 508 33.20 5.25 14.28
N ASN A 509 33.81 4.48 15.18
CA ASN A 509 33.45 3.08 15.45
C ASN A 509 32.27 2.92 16.43
N ARG A 510 31.69 4.03 16.88
CA ARG A 510 30.47 4.12 17.69
C ARG A 510 29.65 5.31 17.23
N PHE A 511 28.34 5.18 17.29
CA PHE A 511 27.45 6.29 16.96
C PHE A 511 26.13 6.24 17.72
N PHE A 512 25.50 7.40 17.76
CA PHE A 512 24.11 7.56 18.14
C PHE A 512 23.48 8.64 17.26
N MET A 513 22.25 8.40 16.82
CA MET A 513 21.47 9.35 16.03
C MET A 513 20.00 9.35 16.50
N SER A 514 19.41 10.54 16.50
CA SER A 514 17.99 10.75 16.74
C SER A 514 17.37 11.59 15.64
N ASN A 515 16.17 11.22 15.22
CA ASN A 515 15.32 12.02 14.34
C ASN A 515 13.98 12.23 15.02
N LEU A 516 13.59 13.49 15.17
CA LEU A 516 12.31 13.90 15.73
C LEU A 516 11.55 14.65 14.64
N GLU A 517 10.31 14.26 14.38
CA GLU A 517 9.52 14.88 13.34
C GLU A 517 8.06 15.04 13.76
N PHE A 518 7.53 16.25 13.65
CA PHE A 518 6.12 16.56 13.82
C PHE A 518 5.49 16.81 12.45
N ARG A 519 4.51 15.97 12.10
CA ARG A 519 3.81 15.99 10.81
C ARG A 519 2.41 16.56 10.98
N PHE A 520 2.00 17.39 10.02
CA PHE A 520 0.69 18.05 10.02
C PHE A 520 0.19 18.28 8.59
N PRO A 521 -1.12 18.44 8.37
CA PRO A 521 -1.64 18.81 7.05
C PRO A 521 -1.27 20.26 6.72
N LEU A 522 -0.47 20.49 5.68
CA LEU A 522 -0.09 21.83 5.25
C LEU A 522 -1.11 22.41 4.25
N ILE A 523 -1.41 21.66 3.19
CA ILE A 523 -2.44 22.03 2.21
C ILE A 523 -3.28 20.79 1.90
N ARG A 524 -4.59 20.87 2.14
CA ARG A 524 -5.50 19.75 1.89
C ARG A 524 -5.74 19.51 0.42
N GLN A 525 -5.90 20.57 -0.36
CA GLN A 525 -6.16 20.49 -1.79
C GLN A 525 -5.68 21.75 -2.52
N VAL A 526 -5.06 21.56 -3.67
CA VAL A 526 -4.77 22.59 -4.67
C VAL A 526 -5.36 22.12 -5.99
N LEU A 527 -6.29 22.89 -6.55
CA LEU A 527 -6.89 22.64 -7.85
C LEU A 527 -6.37 23.71 -8.82
N LEU A 528 -5.56 23.29 -9.79
CA LEU A 528 -5.05 24.17 -10.84
C LEU A 528 -5.87 23.92 -12.10
N GLY A 529 -6.37 24.98 -12.75
CA GLY A 529 -7.15 24.87 -13.99
C GLY A 529 -6.35 25.12 -15.29
N PHE A 530 -5.17 25.71 -15.18
CA PHE A 530 -4.28 26.03 -16.31
C PHE A 530 -2.82 25.82 -15.89
N PRO A 531 -1.95 25.24 -16.73
CA PRO A 531 -2.18 24.76 -18.10
C PRO A 531 -2.84 23.38 -18.19
N LEU A 532 -2.92 22.64 -17.08
CA LEU A 532 -3.57 21.32 -16.99
C LEU A 532 -4.45 21.28 -15.74
N PRO A 533 -5.67 20.69 -15.80
CA PRO A 533 -6.53 20.51 -14.64
C PRO A 533 -5.94 19.47 -13.68
N ILE A 534 -5.04 19.90 -12.80
CA ILE A 534 -4.36 19.03 -11.83
C ILE A 534 -4.93 19.30 -10.44
N GLY A 535 -5.44 18.24 -9.80
CA GLY A 535 -5.81 18.24 -8.40
C GLY A 535 -4.74 17.59 -7.55
N LEU A 536 -4.06 18.37 -6.72
CA LEU A 536 -3.10 17.89 -5.73
C LEU A 536 -3.80 17.86 -4.37
N SER A 537 -3.72 16.75 -3.65
CA SER A 537 -4.35 16.60 -2.33
C SER A 537 -3.36 16.06 -1.30
N ASN A 538 -3.66 16.29 -0.02
CA ASN A 538 -2.89 15.76 1.11
C ASN A 538 -1.41 16.19 1.11
N ILE A 539 -1.14 17.46 0.81
CA ILE A 539 0.21 18.03 0.94
C ILE A 539 0.49 18.20 2.44
N GLY A 540 1.40 17.39 2.96
CA GLY A 540 1.81 17.38 4.36
C GLY A 540 2.96 18.34 4.61
N GLY A 541 2.97 18.95 5.79
CA GLY A 541 4.09 19.67 6.38
C GLY A 541 4.78 18.81 7.44
N ALA A 542 6.07 19.01 7.60
CA ALA A 542 6.89 18.38 8.63
C ALA A 542 7.78 19.43 9.30
N LEU A 543 7.79 19.49 10.63
CA LEU A 543 8.86 20.15 11.38
C LEU A 543 9.76 19.06 11.93
N PHE A 544 11.07 19.20 11.79
CA PHE A 544 11.99 18.16 12.22
C PHE A 544 13.21 18.69 12.96
N SER A 545 13.82 17.80 13.71
CA SER A 545 15.15 17.96 14.28
C SER A 545 15.91 16.65 14.17
N ASP A 546 17.14 16.73 13.65
CA ASP A 546 18.06 15.60 13.56
C ASP A 546 19.27 15.89 14.45
N ILE A 547 19.72 14.88 15.20
CA ILE A 547 20.87 14.96 16.09
C ILE A 547 21.71 13.72 15.87
N GLY A 548 23.02 13.87 15.69
CA GLY A 548 23.92 12.75 15.50
C GLY A 548 25.29 13.00 16.12
N VAL A 549 25.89 11.92 16.61
CA VAL A 549 27.26 11.90 17.15
C VAL A 549 27.92 10.58 16.75
N ALA A 550 29.17 10.67 16.32
CA ALA A 550 30.02 9.51 16.04
C ALA A 550 31.39 9.72 16.71
N TRP A 551 31.97 8.63 17.23
CA TRP A 551 33.25 8.71 17.93
C TRP A 551 34.02 7.39 17.93
N ASP A 552 35.32 7.50 18.18
CA ASP A 552 36.19 6.34 18.41
C ASP A 552 36.51 6.14 19.89
N LYS A 553 36.41 4.90 20.36
CA LYS A 553 36.83 4.51 21.73
C LYS A 553 38.29 4.92 22.00
N ASN A 554 38.53 5.62 23.12
CA ASN A 554 39.85 6.06 23.62
C ASN A 554 40.54 7.21 22.86
N THR A 555 39.80 8.02 22.11
CA THR A 555 40.32 9.28 21.54
C THR A 555 40.02 10.47 22.47
N LYS A 556 40.77 11.57 22.36
CA LYS A 556 40.49 12.80 23.15
C LYS A 556 39.04 13.29 22.95
N SER A 557 38.48 13.10 21.76
CA SER A 557 37.09 13.40 21.40
C SER A 557 36.03 12.73 22.29
N THR A 558 36.32 11.56 22.89
CA THR A 558 35.36 10.93 23.84
C THR A 558 35.11 11.73 25.12
N LYS A 559 36.05 12.59 25.54
CA LYS A 559 35.89 13.42 26.75
C LYS A 559 35.10 14.72 26.51
N GLU A 560 34.79 15.05 25.26
CA GLU A 560 34.20 16.33 24.83
C GLU A 560 32.85 16.15 24.10
N ILE A 561 32.25 14.96 24.16
CA ILE A 561 30.95 14.67 23.51
C ILE A 561 29.85 15.61 24.05
N LEU A 562 29.93 15.97 25.34
CA LEU A 562 29.11 16.99 25.99
C LEU A 562 30.01 17.80 26.93
N SER A 563 30.75 18.79 26.43
CA SER A 563 31.37 19.78 27.32
C SER A 563 30.32 20.80 27.74
N VAL A 564 29.91 20.76 29.01
CA VAL A 564 29.01 21.76 29.57
C VAL A 564 29.88 22.87 30.18
N ASP A 565 29.95 24.02 29.52
CA ASP A 565 30.42 25.25 30.16
C ASP A 565 29.30 25.72 31.12
N PRO A 566 29.59 26.06 32.40
CA PRO A 566 28.59 26.55 33.36
C PRO A 566 27.68 27.66 32.83
N ASP A 567 28.18 28.46 31.86
CA ASP A 567 27.44 29.57 31.27
C ASP A 567 26.91 29.27 29.85
N ARG A 568 27.30 28.16 29.19
CA ARG A 568 26.92 27.82 27.80
C ARG A 568 26.94 26.30 27.47
N LEU A 569 25.93 25.82 26.74
CA LEU A 569 25.90 24.47 26.18
C LEU A 569 26.43 24.50 24.72
N TYR A 570 27.60 23.92 24.45
CA TYR A 570 28.10 23.70 23.07
C TYR A 570 28.96 22.44 22.98
N THR A 571 29.05 21.84 21.79
CA THR A 571 29.75 20.55 21.57
C THR A 571 30.40 20.51 20.19
N GLU A 572 31.68 20.15 20.11
CA GLU A 572 32.41 20.07 18.83
C GLU A 572 32.14 18.77 18.04
N ASN A 573 31.72 17.70 18.74
CA ASN A 573 31.53 16.36 18.14
C ASN A 573 30.05 15.97 17.93
N LEU A 574 29.11 16.90 18.15
CA LEU A 574 27.68 16.72 17.91
C LEU A 574 27.29 17.52 16.68
N PHE A 575 26.61 16.87 15.74
CA PHE A 575 25.91 17.57 14.68
C PHE A 575 24.42 17.63 15.02
N MET A 576 23.82 18.80 14.85
CA MET A 576 22.37 18.96 14.94
C MET A 576 21.85 19.74 13.73
N SER A 577 20.62 19.46 13.35
CA SER A 577 19.86 20.32 12.46
C SER A 577 18.41 20.39 12.90
N TYR A 578 17.74 21.45 12.45
CA TYR A 578 16.29 21.56 12.50
C TYR A 578 15.76 22.10 11.19
N GLY A 579 14.49 21.88 10.90
CA GLY A 579 13.98 22.31 9.62
C GLY A 579 12.49 22.15 9.41
N PHE A 580 12.09 22.53 8.21
CA PHE A 580 10.73 22.45 7.70
C PHE A 580 10.71 21.67 6.39
N GLY A 581 9.78 20.74 6.29
CA GLY A 581 9.62 19.84 5.16
C GLY A 581 8.22 19.87 4.58
N VAL A 582 8.14 19.61 3.27
CA VAL A 582 6.90 19.40 2.54
C VAL A 582 6.91 17.99 1.95
N ARG A 583 5.76 17.31 2.05
CA ARG A 583 5.54 15.98 1.51
C ARG A 583 4.30 16.01 0.62
N MET A 584 4.40 15.51 -0.60
CA MET A 584 3.27 15.44 -1.52
C MET A 584 3.24 14.08 -2.21
N ASN A 585 2.09 13.41 -2.14
CA ASN A 585 1.86 12.16 -2.84
C ASN A 585 1.41 12.46 -4.28
N LEU A 586 2.17 11.96 -5.26
CA LEU A 586 1.93 12.10 -6.70
C LEU A 586 1.37 10.80 -7.32
N GLY A 587 0.82 9.90 -6.50
CA GLY A 587 0.27 8.60 -6.90
C GLY A 587 1.31 7.49 -6.80
N PHE A 588 2.29 7.50 -7.71
CA PHE A 588 3.36 6.48 -7.78
C PHE A 588 4.69 6.96 -7.19
N LEU A 589 4.80 8.24 -6.84
CA LEU A 589 5.98 8.86 -6.24
C LEU A 589 5.58 9.78 -5.09
N VAL A 590 6.48 9.97 -4.14
CA VAL A 590 6.38 11.01 -3.12
C VAL A 590 7.41 12.08 -3.41
N LEU A 591 6.94 13.31 -3.57
CA LEU A 591 7.79 14.48 -3.61
C LEU A 591 8.11 14.92 -2.18
N ARG A 592 9.40 15.09 -1.88
CA ARG A 592 9.90 15.58 -0.61
C ARG A 592 10.79 16.81 -0.84
N MET A 593 10.51 17.88 -0.12
CA MET A 593 11.37 19.05 -0.02
C MET A 593 11.65 19.30 1.46
N ASP A 594 12.91 19.43 1.85
CA ASP A 594 13.31 19.81 3.21
C ASP A 594 14.19 21.05 3.19
N LEU A 595 13.93 21.98 4.09
CA LEU A 595 14.78 23.11 4.42
C LEU A 595 15.43 22.81 5.76
N ALA A 596 16.74 22.54 5.77
CA ALA A 596 17.48 22.17 6.97
C ALA A 596 18.47 23.28 7.36
N TRP A 597 18.47 23.69 8.62
CA TRP A 597 19.46 24.59 9.21
C TRP A 597 20.40 23.79 10.11
N PRO A 598 21.65 23.55 9.68
CA PRO A 598 22.69 22.99 10.53
C PRO A 598 22.99 23.90 11.71
N THR A 599 23.22 23.31 12.88
CA THR A 599 23.56 24.03 14.11
C THR A 599 24.39 23.16 15.05
N ASN A 600 25.14 23.82 15.94
CA ASN A 600 25.84 23.18 17.06
C ASN A 600 25.46 23.84 18.40
N PHE A 601 24.24 24.39 18.49
CA PHE A 601 23.72 25.23 19.60
C PHE A 601 24.42 26.58 19.82
N HIS A 602 25.66 26.75 19.34
CA HIS A 602 26.37 28.03 19.43
C HIS A 602 26.24 28.88 18.15
N ARG A 603 26.26 28.24 16.98
CA ARG A 603 26.06 28.87 15.68
C ARG A 603 25.09 28.03 14.86
N SER A 604 24.03 28.67 14.36
CA SER A 604 23.16 28.10 13.34
C SER A 604 23.52 28.70 11.98
N ALA A 605 23.39 27.91 10.92
CA ALA A 605 23.55 28.41 9.55
C ALA A 605 22.58 29.59 9.29
N SER A 606 23.06 30.63 8.60
CA SER A 606 22.24 31.79 8.24
C SER A 606 21.22 31.50 7.14
N SER A 607 21.47 30.47 6.31
CA SER A 607 20.59 30.02 5.24
C SER A 607 20.35 28.51 5.34
N PRO A 608 19.14 28.02 5.01
CA PRO A 608 18.87 26.59 4.99
C PRO A 608 19.60 25.94 3.82
N GLN A 609 20.05 24.71 4.02
CA GLN A 609 20.24 23.78 2.91
C GLN A 609 18.86 23.34 2.42
N VAL A 610 18.61 23.55 1.14
CA VAL A 610 17.43 23.02 0.46
C VAL A 610 17.75 21.60 0.04
N LEU A 611 16.87 20.65 0.29
CA LEU A 611 17.01 19.26 -0.08
C LEU A 611 15.78 18.87 -0.90
N TRP A 612 15.97 18.12 -2.00
CA TRP A 612 14.86 17.54 -2.79
C TRP A 612 15.00 16.04 -3.06
N SER A 613 13.88 15.31 -2.96
CA SER A 613 13.79 13.90 -3.37
C SER A 613 12.46 13.62 -4.07
N LEU A 614 12.52 12.77 -5.09
CA LEU A 614 11.37 12.25 -5.82
C LEU A 614 11.58 10.75 -5.95
N GLY A 615 10.77 9.96 -5.25
CA GLY A 615 10.97 8.52 -5.20
C GLY A 615 9.80 7.79 -4.53
N ALA A 616 9.90 6.47 -4.51
CA ALA A 616 9.01 5.61 -3.72
C ALA A 616 9.47 5.48 -2.25
N ASP A 617 10.62 6.07 -1.91
CA ASP A 617 11.26 5.89 -0.61
C ASP A 617 10.55 6.65 0.52
N TYR A 618 10.30 5.93 1.61
CA TYR A 618 9.91 6.46 2.91
C TYR A 618 11.05 6.41 3.90
#